data_AF-A0ABD0X9E3-F1
#
_entry.id   AF-A0ABD0X9E3-F1
#
_cell.length_a   1.000
_cell.length_b   1.000
_cell.length_c   1.000
_cell.angle_alpha   90.00
_cell.angle_beta   90.00
_cell.angle_gamma   90.00
#
_symmetry.space_group_name_H-M   'P 1'
#
loop_
_entity.id
_entity.type
_entity.pdbx_description
1 polymer ?
#
loop_
_entity_poly.entity_id
_entity_poly.type
_entity_poly.pdbx_seq_one_letter_code
_entity_poly.pdbx_strand_id
1 'polypeptide(L)'
;MLNAKPSRLHCAGCDETYSLPQNGAIKLYKELRCPLDEFELVLWTSGHRGKSYPLCPYCFSNPNFRDMKKGCMGCNECTHPSCQHSLNSLGIAQCVECEAGVLVLDPTSGPKWKMACNKCNITVHFFEHAHRVQVAQESCEACEASLVAVDFNKTRSTLPDGETQHSGCVFWDPVFQDLVELKHATMRHPSMSRGGGAWRGGRGRGRGRREKKPKDKMAALAAYFV
;
A
#
# COMPACT_ATOMS: atom_id res chain seq x y z
N MET A 1 9.30 24.46 -1.95
CA MET A 1 9.43 23.18 -1.23
C MET A 1 8.07 22.82 -0.67
N LEU A 2 7.44 21.74 -1.14
CA LEU A 2 6.16 21.28 -0.59
C LEU A 2 6.43 20.61 0.75
N ASN A 3 6.29 21.37 1.83
CA ASN A 3 6.33 20.84 3.18
C ASN A 3 4.96 20.21 3.47
N ALA A 4 4.72 19.00 2.96
CA ALA A 4 3.52 18.25 3.32
C ALA A 4 3.60 17.97 4.83
N LYS A 5 2.63 18.49 5.60
CA LYS A 5 2.57 18.24 7.04
C LYS A 5 2.43 16.72 7.24
N PRO A 6 3.20 16.09 8.15
CA PRO A 6 3.00 14.68 8.48
C PRO A 6 1.55 14.43 8.88
N SER A 7 0.94 13.41 8.27
CA SER A 7 -0.26 12.82 8.82
C SER A 7 0.08 12.30 10.22
N ARG A 8 -0.70 12.74 11.21
CA ARG A 8 -0.49 12.41 12.62
C ARG A 8 -1.80 11.88 13.20
N LEU A 9 -1.69 10.90 14.08
CA LEU A 9 -2.81 10.38 14.86
C LEU A 9 -2.52 10.64 16.33
N HIS A 10 -3.38 11.42 16.98
CA HIS A 10 -3.31 11.67 18.41
C HIS A 10 -4.14 10.59 19.12
N CYS A 11 -3.51 9.89 20.04
CA CYS A 11 -4.19 8.95 20.92
C CYS A 11 -4.57 9.69 22.21
N ALA A 12 -5.86 9.96 22.41
CA ALA A 12 -6.32 10.65 23.62
C ALA A 12 -6.08 9.87 24.91
N GLY A 13 -5.96 8.53 24.84
CA GLY A 13 -5.68 7.68 26.00
C GLY A 13 -4.21 7.66 26.44
N CYS A 14 -3.28 7.89 25.51
CA CYS A 14 -1.84 7.90 25.78
C CYS A 14 -1.23 9.31 25.79
N ASP A 15 -2.01 10.32 25.36
CA ASP A 15 -1.57 11.69 25.07
C ASP A 15 -0.34 11.78 24.14
N GLU A 16 -0.15 10.77 23.30
CA GLU A 16 0.94 10.69 22.34
C GLU A 16 0.45 10.95 20.93
N THR A 17 1.33 11.57 20.12
CA THR A 17 1.06 11.86 18.71
C THR A 17 1.94 10.99 17.81
N TYR A 18 1.33 10.00 17.18
CA TYR A 18 2.01 9.06 16.27
C TYR A 18 2.15 9.66 14.88
N SER A 19 3.29 9.41 14.24
CA SER A 19 3.49 9.78 12.84
C SER A 19 2.90 8.71 11.94
N LEU A 20 2.43 9.09 10.76
CA LEU A 20 1.87 8.16 9.78
C LEU A 20 2.49 8.38 8.38
N PRO A 21 2.44 7.38 7.47
CA PRO A 21 3.01 7.50 6.13
C PRO A 21 2.35 8.62 5.31
N GLN A 22 3.15 9.50 4.71
CA GLN A 22 2.67 10.71 4.04
C GLN A 22 2.21 10.53 2.58
N ASN A 23 2.31 9.33 2.01
CA ASN A 23 2.10 9.08 0.57
C ASN A 23 0.80 8.31 0.24
N GLY A 24 -0.24 8.45 1.06
CA GLY A 24 -1.50 7.76 0.85
C GLY A 24 -2.64 8.30 1.69
N ALA A 25 -3.83 7.75 1.49
CA ALA A 25 -4.98 8.02 2.33
C ALA A 25 -5.01 7.03 3.51
N ILE A 26 -5.43 7.52 4.66
CA ILE A 26 -5.51 6.72 5.90
C ILE A 26 -6.95 6.72 6.37
N LYS A 27 -7.47 5.54 6.70
CA LYS A 27 -8.83 5.34 7.21
C LYS A 27 -8.81 4.39 8.41
N LEU A 28 -9.82 4.45 9.26
CA LEU A 28 -10.01 3.48 10.34
C LEU A 28 -10.19 2.07 9.77
N TYR A 29 -9.51 1.07 10.34
CA TYR A 29 -9.60 -0.32 9.88
C TYR A 29 -10.40 -1.20 10.85
N LYS A 30 -11.72 -1.29 10.63
CA LYS A 30 -12.63 -2.21 11.32
C LYS A 30 -12.59 -2.16 12.87
N GLU A 31 -12.09 -1.07 13.46
CA GLU A 31 -11.85 -0.94 14.90
C GLU A 31 -11.00 -2.09 15.49
N LEU A 32 -10.21 -2.75 14.64
CA LEU A 32 -9.36 -3.85 15.05
C LEU A 32 -8.14 -3.29 15.78
N ARG A 33 -7.74 -4.00 16.83
CA ARG A 33 -6.57 -3.64 17.63
C ARG A 33 -5.42 -4.58 17.33
N CYS A 34 -4.22 -4.04 17.35
CA CYS A 34 -3.01 -4.82 17.24
C CYS A 34 -2.85 -5.67 18.52
N PRO A 35 -2.58 -6.99 18.41
CA PRO A 35 -2.52 -7.88 19.57
C PRO A 35 -1.26 -7.69 20.43
N LEU A 36 -0.37 -6.78 20.04
CA LEU A 36 0.88 -6.48 20.76
C LEU A 36 0.74 -5.33 21.76
N ASP A 37 0.04 -4.28 21.34
CA ASP A 37 0.01 -2.98 22.01
C ASP A 37 -1.43 -2.48 22.18
N GLU A 38 -2.43 -3.27 21.76
CA GLU A 38 -3.85 -2.95 21.72
C GLU A 38 -4.19 -1.66 20.95
N PHE A 39 -3.27 -1.14 20.13
CA PHE A 39 -3.51 0.05 19.35
C PHE A 39 -4.46 -0.22 18.19
N GLU A 40 -5.38 0.72 17.96
CA GLU A 40 -6.29 0.65 16.83
C GLU A 40 -5.54 0.73 15.50
N LEU A 41 -5.83 -0.24 14.64
CA LEU A 41 -5.25 -0.35 13.32
C LEU A 41 -5.91 0.65 12.36
N VAL A 42 -5.09 1.21 11.49
CA VAL A 42 -5.52 2.06 10.39
C VAL A 42 -5.21 1.38 9.06
N LEU A 43 -6.03 1.62 8.05
CA LEU A 43 -5.81 1.15 6.69
C LEU A 43 -5.13 2.26 5.91
N TRP A 44 -3.91 2.01 5.45
CA TRP A 44 -3.23 2.88 4.50
C TRP A 44 -3.55 2.43 3.07
N THR A 45 -3.81 3.38 2.18
CA THR A 45 -3.97 3.11 0.75
C THR A 45 -3.20 4.11 -0.11
N SER A 46 -2.47 3.62 -1.09
CA SER A 46 -1.77 4.43 -2.09
C SER A 46 -2.73 5.02 -3.16
N GLY A 47 -4.01 4.63 -3.16
CA GLY A 47 -5.03 5.06 -4.14
C GLY A 47 -5.89 3.92 -4.68
N HIS A 48 -6.83 4.25 -5.58
CA HIS A 48 -7.89 3.32 -6.05
C HIS A 48 -7.37 2.06 -6.76
N ARG A 49 -6.20 2.12 -7.41
CA ARG A 49 -5.50 0.97 -8.02
C ARG A 49 -4.13 0.70 -7.37
N GLY A 50 -3.91 1.30 -6.21
CA GLY A 50 -2.67 1.19 -5.47
C GLY A 50 -2.71 0.04 -4.47
N LYS A 51 -1.63 -0.05 -3.70
CA LYS A 51 -1.55 -0.93 -2.55
C LYS A 51 -2.46 -0.46 -1.43
N SER A 52 -2.93 -1.40 -0.64
CA SER A 52 -3.58 -1.15 0.63
C SER A 52 -3.06 -2.17 1.64
N TYR A 53 -2.81 -1.71 2.86
CA TYR A 53 -2.40 -2.59 3.95
C TYR A 53 -2.79 -1.99 5.31
N PRO A 54 -3.18 -2.84 6.28
CA PRO A 54 -3.32 -2.43 7.67
C PRO A 54 -1.99 -1.95 8.24
N LEU A 55 -2.05 -1.00 9.17
CA LEU A 55 -0.92 -0.33 9.79
C LEU A 55 -1.24 -0.08 11.26
N CYS A 56 -0.31 -0.42 12.16
CA CYS A 56 -0.36 0.01 13.56
C CYS A 56 0.43 1.33 13.72
N PRO A 57 -0.20 2.44 14.17
CA PRO A 57 0.49 3.72 14.40
C PRO A 57 1.65 3.64 15.40
N TYR A 58 1.50 2.79 16.42
CA TYR A 58 2.52 2.58 17.44
C TYR A 58 3.73 1.85 16.86
N CYS A 59 3.54 0.71 16.18
CA CYS A 59 4.61 -0.01 15.50
C CYS A 59 5.33 0.84 14.43
N PHE A 60 4.61 1.76 13.77
CA PHE A 60 5.21 2.69 12.80
C PHE A 60 6.12 3.73 13.45
N SER A 61 5.76 4.20 14.65
CA SER A 61 6.49 5.24 15.38
C SER A 61 7.59 4.68 16.28
N ASN A 62 7.40 3.47 16.81
CA ASN A 62 8.28 2.76 17.74
C ASN A 62 8.70 1.39 17.16
N PRO A 63 9.72 1.34 16.29
CA PRO A 63 10.25 0.06 15.81
C PRO A 63 11.01 -0.63 16.95
N ASN A 64 10.46 -1.73 17.47
CA ASN A 64 11.02 -2.46 18.62
C ASN A 64 12.22 -3.38 18.29
N PHE A 65 12.72 -3.41 17.06
CA PHE A 65 13.86 -4.26 16.68
C PHE A 65 15.01 -3.48 16.04
N ARG A 66 16.25 -3.87 16.41
CA ARG A 66 17.52 -3.18 16.08
C ARG A 66 17.88 -3.15 14.59
N ASP A 67 17.31 -4.03 13.77
CA ASP A 67 17.64 -4.13 12.33
C ASP A 67 16.67 -3.36 11.42
N MET A 68 15.75 -2.57 11.98
CA MET A 68 14.61 -2.04 11.25
C MET A 68 14.65 -0.53 11.04
N LYS A 69 14.41 -0.09 9.79
CA LYS A 69 14.35 1.33 9.43
C LYS A 69 13.13 2.02 10.05
N LYS A 70 13.37 3.12 10.77
CA LYS A 70 12.32 4.03 11.28
C LYS A 70 11.39 4.46 10.15
N GLY A 71 10.07 4.33 10.35
CA GLY A 71 9.05 4.81 9.42
C GLY A 71 8.72 3.88 8.24
N CYS A 72 9.00 2.58 8.33
CA CYS A 72 8.80 1.63 7.21
C CYS A 72 7.71 0.57 7.42
N MET A 73 7.13 0.45 8.61
CA MET A 73 6.35 -0.76 8.95
C MET A 73 4.85 -0.56 8.77
N GLY A 74 4.29 -1.05 7.66
CA GLY A 74 2.92 -1.54 7.65
C GLY A 74 2.84 -2.91 8.34
N CYS A 75 1.63 -3.35 8.72
CA CYS A 75 1.46 -4.69 9.30
C CYS A 75 1.94 -5.79 8.33
N ASN A 76 1.94 -5.51 7.02
CA ASN A 76 2.46 -6.36 5.95
C ASN A 76 3.97 -6.64 6.03
N GLU A 77 4.73 -5.99 6.91
CA GLU A 77 6.14 -6.32 7.20
C GLU A 77 6.33 -6.84 8.64
N CYS A 78 5.26 -6.87 9.44
CA CYS A 78 5.32 -7.34 10.83
C CYS A 78 5.67 -8.83 10.86
N THR A 79 6.62 -9.21 11.71
CA THR A 79 7.04 -10.60 11.92
C THR A 79 6.45 -11.22 13.18
N HIS A 80 5.52 -10.51 13.85
CA HIS A 80 4.96 -10.99 15.10
C HIS A 80 3.99 -12.15 14.86
N PRO A 81 4.20 -13.32 15.50
CA PRO A 81 3.42 -14.53 15.23
C PRO A 81 1.94 -14.42 15.62
N SER A 82 1.59 -13.57 16.60
CA SER A 82 0.17 -13.37 16.98
C SER A 82 -0.57 -12.36 16.10
N CYS A 83 0.12 -11.61 15.24
CA CYS A 83 -0.52 -10.58 14.43
C CYS A 83 -1.15 -11.21 13.18
N GLN A 84 -2.47 -11.20 13.09
CA GLN A 84 -3.22 -11.73 11.93
C GLN A 84 -2.92 -10.98 10.62
N HIS A 85 -2.36 -9.77 10.72
CA HIS A 85 -1.99 -8.94 9.58
C HIS A 85 -0.48 -8.96 9.29
N SER A 86 0.25 -9.84 9.98
CA SER A 86 1.70 -10.02 9.81
C SER A 86 2.05 -10.54 8.42
N LEU A 87 3.29 -10.30 8.04
CA LEU A 87 3.91 -10.94 6.88
C LEU A 87 3.83 -12.46 6.96
N ASN A 88 3.98 -13.04 8.15
CA ASN A 88 3.93 -14.50 8.34
C ASN A 88 2.51 -15.07 8.15
N SER A 89 1.46 -14.27 8.40
CA SER A 89 0.07 -14.73 8.27
C SER A 89 -0.53 -14.47 6.89
N LEU A 90 -0.06 -13.43 6.18
CA LEU A 90 -0.63 -13.00 4.90
C LEU A 90 0.35 -13.10 3.73
N GLY A 91 1.63 -13.43 3.98
CA GLY A 91 2.63 -13.66 2.94
C GLY A 91 2.32 -14.92 2.15
N ILE A 92 2.36 -14.80 0.82
CA ILE A 92 2.05 -15.91 -0.09
C ILE A 92 3.34 -16.43 -0.73
N ALA A 93 4.12 -15.56 -1.36
CA ALA A 93 5.29 -15.98 -2.12
C ALA A 93 6.31 -14.85 -2.29
N GLN A 94 7.53 -15.21 -2.68
CA GLN A 94 8.53 -14.24 -3.07
C GLN A 94 8.07 -13.46 -4.33
N CYS A 95 8.40 -12.18 -4.36
CA CYS A 95 8.06 -11.31 -5.48
C CYS A 95 8.90 -11.64 -6.72
N VAL A 96 8.25 -11.70 -7.89
CA VAL A 96 8.91 -12.05 -9.16
C VAL A 96 9.81 -10.96 -9.73
N GLU A 97 9.63 -9.68 -9.36
CA GLU A 97 10.51 -8.59 -9.85
C GLU A 97 11.56 -8.15 -8.83
N CYS A 98 11.43 -8.53 -7.55
CA CYS A 98 12.40 -8.13 -6.54
C CYS A 98 12.75 -9.26 -5.58
N GLU A 99 14.04 -9.52 -5.43
CA GLU A 99 14.59 -10.61 -4.61
C GLU A 99 14.26 -10.47 -3.12
N ALA A 100 14.15 -9.24 -2.61
CA ALA A 100 13.89 -8.98 -1.18
C ALA A 100 12.40 -8.78 -0.84
N GLY A 101 11.51 -8.88 -1.83
CA GLY A 101 10.08 -8.62 -1.63
C GLY A 101 9.25 -9.89 -1.49
N VAL A 102 8.17 -9.78 -0.72
CA VAL A 102 7.17 -10.85 -0.56
C VAL A 102 5.82 -10.30 -0.97
N LEU A 103 5.09 -11.09 -1.74
CA LEU A 103 3.70 -10.84 -2.12
C LEU A 103 2.80 -11.15 -0.92
N VAL A 104 2.08 -10.14 -0.44
CA VAL A 104 1.22 -10.21 0.74
C VAL A 104 -0.23 -10.03 0.31
N LEU A 105 -1.12 -10.91 0.75
CA LEU A 105 -2.56 -10.81 0.56
C LEU A 105 -3.09 -9.50 1.15
N ASP A 106 -3.91 -8.78 0.39
CA ASP A 106 -4.67 -7.65 0.91
C ASP A 106 -6.06 -8.13 1.38
N PRO A 107 -6.30 -8.28 2.69
CA PRO A 107 -7.57 -8.79 3.23
C PRO A 107 -8.74 -7.80 3.05
N THR A 108 -8.47 -6.59 2.56
CA THR A 108 -9.45 -5.51 2.38
C THR A 108 -9.94 -5.39 0.94
N SER A 109 -9.35 -6.16 0.03
CA SER A 109 -9.57 -6.04 -1.41
C SER A 109 -10.80 -6.77 -1.93
N GLY A 110 -11.43 -7.63 -1.12
CA GLY A 110 -12.66 -8.33 -1.49
C GLY A 110 -13.78 -7.36 -1.92
N PRO A 111 -14.56 -7.67 -2.97
CA PRO A 111 -14.60 -8.92 -3.76
C PRO A 111 -13.60 -8.99 -4.93
N LYS A 112 -12.73 -7.98 -5.09
CA LYS A 112 -11.68 -7.93 -6.13
C LYS A 112 -10.32 -8.18 -5.50
N TRP A 113 -10.09 -9.43 -5.13
CA TRP A 113 -8.93 -9.82 -4.35
C TRP A 113 -7.63 -9.46 -5.05
N LYS A 114 -6.66 -9.01 -4.25
CA LYS A 114 -5.32 -8.66 -4.72
C LYS A 114 -4.29 -8.94 -3.65
N MET A 115 -3.06 -9.11 -4.10
CA MET A 115 -1.86 -9.18 -3.27
C MET A 115 -0.88 -8.12 -3.77
N ALA A 116 -0.09 -7.59 -2.86
CA ALA A 116 0.89 -6.56 -3.19
C ALA A 116 2.24 -6.93 -2.60
N CYS A 117 3.30 -6.59 -3.34
CA CYS A 117 4.64 -6.74 -2.79
C CYS A 117 4.85 -5.71 -1.66
N ASN A 118 5.47 -6.14 -0.56
CA ASN A 118 5.87 -5.23 0.52
C ASN A 118 6.96 -4.23 0.10
N LYS A 119 7.86 -4.58 -0.84
CA LYS A 119 8.98 -3.73 -1.29
C LYS A 119 8.71 -2.97 -2.59
N CYS A 120 8.41 -3.66 -3.69
CA CYS A 120 8.24 -3.03 -5.02
C CYS A 120 6.78 -2.69 -5.32
N ASN A 121 6.48 -1.94 -6.37
CA ASN A 121 5.12 -1.51 -6.71
C ASN A 121 4.31 -2.53 -7.52
N ILE A 122 4.48 -3.84 -7.28
CA ILE A 122 3.62 -4.86 -7.91
C ILE A 122 2.32 -5.04 -7.12
N THR A 123 1.22 -5.19 -7.84
CA THR A 123 -0.06 -5.63 -7.31
C THR A 123 -0.66 -6.72 -8.22
N VAL A 124 -0.70 -7.95 -7.77
CA VAL A 124 -1.34 -9.06 -8.50
C VAL A 124 -2.81 -9.10 -8.12
N HIS A 125 -3.70 -9.12 -9.10
CA HIS A 125 -5.13 -9.33 -8.90
C HIS A 125 -5.44 -10.81 -9.11
N PHE A 126 -6.34 -11.37 -8.31
CA PHE A 126 -6.65 -12.79 -8.42
C PHE A 126 -8.03 -13.11 -7.82
N PHE A 127 -8.60 -14.26 -8.17
CA PHE A 127 -9.90 -14.78 -7.68
C PHE A 127 -11.03 -13.74 -7.72
N GLU A 128 -11.29 -13.17 -8.90
CA GLU A 128 -12.43 -12.26 -9.07
C GLU A 128 -13.74 -12.99 -8.70
N HIS A 129 -14.57 -12.35 -7.88
CA HIS A 129 -15.83 -12.90 -7.34
C HIS A 129 -15.71 -13.99 -6.27
N ALA A 130 -14.51 -14.26 -5.74
CA ALA A 130 -14.40 -15.07 -4.52
C ALA A 130 -15.05 -14.36 -3.33
N HIS A 131 -15.83 -15.11 -2.55
CA HIS A 131 -16.47 -14.63 -1.33
C HIS A 131 -15.45 -14.47 -0.20
N ARG A 132 -14.50 -15.40 -0.09
CA ARG A 132 -13.44 -15.38 0.93
C ARG A 132 -12.14 -15.91 0.36
N VAL A 133 -11.03 -15.28 0.73
CA VAL A 133 -9.67 -15.71 0.41
C VAL A 133 -8.86 -15.69 1.70
N GLN A 134 -8.13 -16.78 1.97
CA GLN A 134 -7.25 -16.91 3.13
C GLN A 134 -5.94 -17.58 2.72
N VAL A 135 -4.85 -17.18 3.38
CA VAL A 135 -3.58 -17.88 3.27
C VAL A 135 -3.59 -19.06 4.23
N ALA A 136 -3.29 -20.26 3.73
CA ALA A 136 -3.16 -21.47 4.53
C ALA A 136 -1.74 -21.54 5.14
N GLN A 137 -1.61 -22.33 6.21
CA GLN A 137 -0.30 -22.58 6.84
C GLN A 137 0.57 -23.55 6.04
N GLU A 138 -0.07 -24.30 5.13
CA GLU A 138 0.61 -25.23 4.24
C GLU A 138 1.32 -24.47 3.11
N SER A 139 2.44 -25.02 2.66
CA SER A 139 3.26 -24.48 1.57
C SER A 139 3.36 -25.48 0.42
N CYS A 140 3.50 -24.96 -0.79
CA CYS A 140 3.73 -25.76 -1.98
C CYS A 140 5.13 -26.37 -1.97
N GLU A 141 5.23 -27.68 -2.22
CA GLU A 141 6.51 -28.40 -2.27
C GLU A 141 7.41 -27.97 -3.45
N ALA A 142 6.84 -27.40 -4.51
CA ALA A 142 7.57 -27.03 -5.72
C ALA A 142 8.19 -25.62 -5.68
N CYS A 143 7.59 -24.68 -4.95
CA CYS A 143 8.04 -23.28 -4.94
C CYS A 143 7.99 -22.59 -3.58
N GLU A 144 7.71 -23.35 -2.50
CA GLU A 144 7.68 -22.86 -1.11
C GLU A 144 6.68 -21.73 -0.85
N ALA A 145 5.77 -21.47 -1.79
CA ALA A 145 4.71 -20.49 -1.63
C ALA A 145 3.62 -21.04 -0.71
N SER A 146 3.08 -20.22 0.19
CA SER A 146 1.92 -20.57 0.99
C SER A 146 0.71 -20.85 0.09
N LEU A 147 -0.02 -21.92 0.41
CA LEU A 147 -1.25 -22.27 -0.28
C LEU A 147 -2.33 -21.23 0.05
N VAL A 148 -3.22 -21.00 -0.91
CA VAL A 148 -4.34 -20.07 -0.74
C VAL A 148 -5.63 -20.86 -0.76
N ALA A 149 -6.43 -20.70 0.29
CA ALA A 149 -7.77 -21.27 0.40
C ALA A 149 -8.80 -20.23 -0.05
N VAL A 150 -9.62 -20.61 -1.01
CA VAL A 150 -10.60 -19.73 -1.65
C VAL A 150 -11.98 -20.34 -1.53
N ASP A 151 -12.94 -19.52 -1.14
CA ASP A 151 -14.36 -19.86 -1.12
C ASP A 151 -15.07 -18.99 -2.17
N PHE A 152 -15.56 -19.63 -3.23
CA PHE A 152 -16.35 -19.03 -4.28
C PHE A 152 -17.83 -19.12 -3.97
N ASN A 153 -18.58 -18.09 -4.38
CA ASN A 153 -20.03 -18.12 -4.23
C ASN A 153 -20.63 -19.24 -5.10
N LYS A 154 -21.54 -20.04 -4.53
CA LYS A 154 -22.30 -21.12 -5.21
C LYS A 154 -22.94 -20.73 -6.54
N THR A 155 -23.21 -19.44 -6.76
CA THR A 155 -23.82 -18.92 -7.99
C THR A 155 -22.82 -18.48 -9.06
N ARG A 156 -21.52 -18.40 -8.73
CA ARG A 156 -20.45 -17.92 -9.61
C ARG A 156 -19.15 -18.75 -9.50
N SER A 157 -19.24 -19.98 -9.01
CA SER A 157 -18.08 -20.86 -8.89
C SER A 157 -17.55 -21.21 -10.27
N THR A 158 -16.27 -20.89 -10.51
CA THR A 158 -15.52 -21.27 -11.72
C THR A 158 -14.71 -22.55 -11.52
N LEU A 159 -14.94 -23.26 -10.41
CA LEU A 159 -14.19 -24.47 -10.06
C LEU A 159 -14.70 -25.69 -10.84
N PRO A 160 -13.82 -26.67 -11.13
CA PRO A 160 -14.21 -27.97 -11.64
C PRO A 160 -15.26 -28.63 -10.73
N ASP A 161 -16.16 -29.43 -11.32
CA ASP A 161 -17.17 -30.24 -10.61
C ASP A 161 -18.20 -29.48 -9.75
N GLY A 162 -18.27 -28.15 -9.86
CA GLY A 162 -19.23 -27.35 -9.11
C GLY A 162 -18.88 -27.21 -7.62
N GLU A 163 -17.63 -27.50 -7.26
CA GLU A 163 -17.12 -27.23 -5.92
C GLU A 163 -17.12 -25.72 -5.65
N THR A 164 -17.21 -25.37 -4.37
CA THR A 164 -17.23 -23.96 -3.94
C THR A 164 -15.96 -23.56 -3.21
N GLN A 165 -15.13 -24.53 -2.83
CA GLN A 165 -13.92 -24.31 -2.08
C GLN A 165 -12.77 -24.99 -2.81
N HIS A 166 -11.66 -24.27 -2.96
CA HIS A 166 -10.42 -24.83 -3.51
C HIS A 166 -9.25 -24.31 -2.70
N SER A 167 -8.25 -25.17 -2.49
CA SER A 167 -7.00 -24.77 -1.85
C SER A 167 -5.83 -25.24 -2.70
N GLY A 168 -4.93 -24.32 -3.01
CA GLY A 168 -3.87 -24.57 -3.97
C GLY A 168 -2.79 -23.50 -4.00
N CYS A 169 -1.73 -23.78 -4.74
CA CYS A 169 -0.65 -22.83 -4.96
C CYS A 169 -1.04 -21.84 -6.07
N VAL A 170 -0.84 -20.54 -5.85
CA VAL A 170 -1.22 -19.51 -6.84
C VAL A 170 -0.45 -19.63 -8.17
N PHE A 171 0.71 -20.29 -8.17
CA PHE A 171 1.56 -20.43 -9.37
C PHE A 171 1.45 -21.80 -10.04
N TRP A 172 1.33 -22.86 -9.24
CA TRP A 172 1.42 -24.24 -9.71
C TRP A 172 0.08 -24.96 -9.79
N ASP A 173 -0.98 -24.39 -9.21
CA ASP A 173 -2.31 -24.99 -9.31
C ASP A 173 -2.95 -24.69 -10.67
N PRO A 174 -3.28 -25.72 -11.48
CA PRO A 174 -3.90 -25.53 -12.79
C PRO A 174 -5.22 -24.76 -12.74
N VAL A 175 -5.97 -24.86 -11.63
CA VAL A 175 -7.26 -24.17 -11.45
C VAL A 175 -7.06 -22.68 -11.21
N PHE A 176 -5.94 -22.30 -10.58
CA PHE A 176 -5.64 -20.91 -10.25
C PHE A 176 -4.93 -20.16 -11.36
N GLN A 177 -4.25 -20.84 -12.29
CA GLN A 177 -3.51 -20.20 -13.38
C GLN A 177 -4.39 -19.26 -14.24
N ASP A 178 -5.63 -19.66 -14.51
CA ASP A 178 -6.57 -18.84 -15.30
C ASP A 178 -7.22 -17.70 -14.49
N LEU A 179 -7.07 -17.72 -13.16
CA LEU A 179 -7.73 -16.79 -12.24
C LEU A 179 -6.78 -15.75 -11.63
N VAL A 180 -5.52 -15.72 -12.06
CA VAL A 180 -4.46 -14.84 -11.54
C VAL A 180 -3.99 -13.91 -12.64
N GLU A 181 -4.10 -12.60 -12.41
CA GLU A 181 -3.69 -11.56 -13.35
C GLU A 181 -2.67 -10.62 -12.68
N LEU A 182 -1.41 -10.67 -13.14
CA LEU A 182 -0.35 -9.82 -12.63
C LEU A 182 -0.48 -8.39 -13.18
N LYS A 183 -0.58 -7.39 -12.29
CA LYS A 183 -0.60 -5.96 -12.65
C LYS A 183 0.50 -5.19 -11.93
N HIS A 184 0.98 -4.13 -12.55
CA HIS A 184 1.87 -3.18 -11.89
C HIS A 184 1.02 -2.10 -11.20
N ALA A 185 1.28 -1.84 -9.92
CA ALA A 185 0.60 -0.78 -9.17
C ALA A 185 1.03 0.57 -9.75
N THR A 186 0.08 1.29 -10.33
CA THR A 186 0.33 2.65 -10.80
C THR A 186 0.30 3.60 -9.61
N MET A 187 1.48 3.96 -9.08
CA MET A 187 1.57 5.13 -8.20
C MET A 187 1.17 6.35 -9.04
N ARG A 188 0.09 7.03 -8.66
CA ARG A 188 -0.16 8.37 -9.18
C ARG A 188 0.93 9.28 -8.60
N HIS A 189 2.04 9.43 -9.31
CA HIS A 189 2.69 10.73 -9.29
C HIS A 189 1.62 11.75 -9.69
N PRO A 190 1.55 12.94 -9.07
CA PRO A 190 0.81 14.04 -9.64
C PRO A 190 1.53 14.46 -10.94
N SER A 191 1.38 13.67 -11.99
CA SER A 191 1.78 14.02 -13.34
C SER A 191 0.86 15.16 -13.74
N MET A 192 1.44 16.35 -13.79
CA MET A 192 1.04 17.48 -14.61
C MET A 192 0.13 17.05 -15.78
N SER A 193 -1.18 16.96 -15.54
CA SER A 193 -2.15 16.80 -16.62
C SER A 193 -2.33 18.19 -17.20
N ARG A 194 -1.42 18.51 -18.12
CA ARG A 194 -1.51 19.63 -19.05
C ARG A 194 -2.76 19.36 -19.90
N GLY A 195 -3.90 19.84 -19.42
CA GLY A 195 -5.17 19.77 -20.12
C GLY A 195 -5.03 20.49 -21.46
N GLY A 196 -4.99 19.69 -22.53
CA GLY A 196 -5.21 20.17 -23.89
C GLY A 196 -6.68 20.54 -24.04
N GLY A 197 -6.96 21.84 -24.02
CA GLY A 197 -8.20 22.42 -24.51
C GLY A 197 -7.87 23.26 -25.75
N ALA A 198 -8.26 22.77 -26.91
CA ALA A 198 -8.05 23.44 -28.20
C ALA A 198 -8.98 24.66 -28.37
N TRP A 199 -8.36 25.75 -28.85
CA TRP A 199 -8.88 26.78 -29.76
C TRP A 199 -10.24 27.45 -29.52
N ARG A 200 -10.18 28.79 -29.34
CA ARG A 200 -10.96 29.75 -30.15
C ARG A 200 -10.32 31.15 -30.13
N GLY A 201 -9.76 31.53 -31.27
CA GLY A 201 -9.92 32.85 -31.90
C GLY A 201 -9.42 34.12 -31.19
N GLY A 202 -8.36 34.70 -31.74
CA GLY A 202 -8.50 36.03 -32.36
C GLY A 202 -7.98 37.27 -31.61
N ARG A 203 -7.01 37.92 -32.27
CA ARG A 203 -6.83 39.38 -32.41
C ARG A 203 -6.37 40.20 -31.17
N GLY A 204 -5.06 40.43 -31.14
CA GLY A 204 -4.54 41.77 -31.43
C GLY A 204 -4.14 42.68 -30.27
N ARG A 205 -3.00 43.35 -30.51
CA ARG A 205 -2.58 44.68 -30.02
C ARG A 205 -2.04 44.77 -28.58
N GLY A 206 -0.70 44.83 -28.52
CA GLY A 206 -0.05 46.12 -28.30
C GLY A 206 0.48 46.44 -26.90
N ARG A 207 1.78 46.80 -26.89
CA ARG A 207 2.47 47.78 -26.04
C ARG A 207 2.75 47.40 -24.58
N GLY A 208 4.02 47.57 -24.20
CA GLY A 208 4.36 48.05 -22.85
C GLY A 208 5.50 47.33 -22.15
N ARG A 209 6.73 47.59 -22.59
CA ARG A 209 7.95 47.43 -21.78
C ARG A 209 7.78 48.19 -20.46
N ARG A 210 7.86 47.51 -19.32
CA ARG A 210 8.07 48.16 -18.02
C ARG A 210 8.98 47.31 -17.14
N GLU A 211 10.23 47.73 -17.08
CA GLU A 211 11.18 47.35 -16.03
C GLU A 211 10.58 47.66 -14.65
N LYS A 212 10.76 46.73 -13.70
CA LYS A 212 10.66 47.03 -12.27
C LYS A 212 11.87 46.44 -11.55
N LYS A 213 12.52 47.36 -10.81
CA LYS A 213 13.74 47.23 -10.02
C LYS A 213 13.72 46.10 -8.97
N PRO A 214 14.89 45.54 -8.61
CA PRO A 214 15.03 44.63 -7.48
C PRO A 214 14.88 45.40 -6.16
N LYS A 215 14.19 44.78 -5.19
CA LYS A 215 14.13 45.25 -3.80
C LYS A 215 14.66 44.13 -2.90
N ASP A 216 15.98 44.03 -2.81
CA ASP A 216 16.64 43.44 -1.65
C ASP A 216 17.18 44.57 -0.79
N LYS A 217 16.79 44.57 0.48
CA LYS A 217 17.45 45.29 1.56
C LYS A 217 17.62 44.29 2.70
N MET A 218 18.86 44.15 3.18
CA MET A 218 19.34 43.25 4.24
C MET A 218 19.99 41.93 3.79
N ALA A 219 20.87 42.01 2.79
CA ALA A 219 22.04 41.13 2.68
C ALA A 219 23.29 41.94 3.05
N ALA A 220 23.46 42.23 4.33
CA ALA A 220 24.69 42.77 4.90
C ALA A 220 24.73 42.38 6.37
N LEU A 221 25.56 41.39 6.69
CA LEU A 221 26.28 41.15 7.95
C LEU A 221 26.76 39.69 7.98
N ALA A 222 27.72 39.38 7.11
CA ALA A 222 28.59 38.21 7.23
C ALA A 222 30.03 38.72 7.14
N ALA A 223 30.48 39.40 8.19
CA ALA A 223 31.85 39.86 8.36
C ALA A 223 32.16 40.06 9.85
N TYR A 224 32.04 39.00 10.65
CA TYR A 224 32.60 38.80 11.99
C TYR A 224 32.39 37.28 12.21
N PHE A 225 33.38 36.39 12.13
CA PHE A 225 34.70 36.41 12.73
C PHE A 225 35.70 35.63 11.87
N VAL A 226 36.94 36.11 11.95
CA VAL A 226 38.21 35.50 11.49
C VAL A 226 38.46 34.18 12.21
#